data_AF-A0A7Y5A652-F1
#
_entry.id   AF-A0A7Y5A652-F1
#
_cell.length_a   1.000
_cell.length_b   1.000
_cell.length_c   1.000
_cell.angle_alpha   90.00
_cell.angle_beta   90.00
_cell.angle_gamma   90.00
#
_symmetry.space_group_name_H-M   'P 1'
#
loop_
_entity.id
_entity.type
_entity.pdbx_description
1 polymer ?
#
loop_
_entity_poly.entity_id
_entity_poly.type
_entity_poly.pdbx_seq_one_letter_code
_entity_poly.pdbx_strand_id
1 'polypeptide(L)'
;MRKFQIFFTLLIVIVFGISSTISSQSLGEFEVDETAFYAMTKQMSQFFSRFNNEEDANGKKYLPTDPNYRNNENRRHLLTLLFDQENPRTASTLRDFFIEDLTKNDTNNFIKFTGGRWYAEVSSTFEYQGKQVPVVLFLTIEKERLGSKWVLTNIYFQGFNKFFPTGDITEREKHFLHPMSHELDFMNIYKVFSDPAIVEY
;
A
#
# COMPACT_ATOMS: atom_id res chain seq x y z
N MET A 1 -19.24 62.45 -38.48
CA MET A 1 -19.18 62.02 -37.06
C MET A 1 -20.28 61.03 -36.69
N ARG A 2 -21.56 61.28 -37.02
CA ARG A 2 -22.70 60.40 -36.66
C ARG A 2 -22.62 58.96 -37.23
N LYS A 3 -22.07 58.78 -38.44
CA LYS A 3 -21.85 57.44 -39.05
C LYS A 3 -20.75 56.62 -38.35
N PHE A 4 -19.75 57.28 -37.78
CA PHE A 4 -18.66 56.62 -37.04
C PHE A 4 -19.13 56.14 -35.67
N GLN A 5 -20.00 56.92 -35.01
CA GLN A 5 -20.63 56.51 -33.74
C GLN A 5 -21.55 55.31 -33.93
N ILE A 6 -22.35 55.26 -35.01
CA ILE A 6 -23.22 54.12 -35.32
C ILE A 6 -22.40 52.85 -35.59
N PHE A 7 -21.28 52.98 -36.29
CA PHE A 7 -20.39 51.84 -36.53
C PHE A 7 -19.75 51.33 -35.23
N PHE A 8 -19.37 52.24 -34.33
CA PHE A 8 -18.80 51.90 -33.03
C PHE A 8 -19.81 51.22 -32.09
N THR A 9 -21.07 51.68 -32.06
CA THR A 9 -22.12 50.99 -31.29
C THR A 9 -22.47 49.63 -31.89
N LEU A 10 -22.47 49.49 -33.22
CA LEU A 10 -22.72 48.19 -33.86
C LEU A 10 -21.61 47.18 -33.54
N LEU A 11 -20.35 47.62 -33.49
CA LEU A 11 -19.20 46.80 -33.11
C LEU A 11 -19.30 46.31 -31.66
N ILE A 12 -19.72 47.17 -30.73
CA ILE A 12 -19.89 46.82 -29.31
C ILE A 12 -21.00 45.77 -29.10
N VAL A 13 -22.12 45.89 -29.83
CA VAL A 13 -23.22 44.92 -29.75
C VAL A 13 -22.80 43.54 -30.31
N ILE A 14 -21.97 43.52 -31.35
CA ILE A 14 -21.43 42.27 -31.90
C ILE A 14 -20.46 41.63 -30.90
N VAL A 15 -19.57 42.39 -30.26
CA VAL A 15 -18.61 41.84 -29.28
C VAL A 15 -19.31 41.31 -28.02
N PHE A 16 -20.40 41.93 -27.55
CA PHE A 16 -21.16 41.45 -26.40
C PHE A 16 -22.17 40.33 -26.71
N GLY A 17 -22.58 40.17 -27.97
CA GLY A 17 -23.52 39.12 -28.40
C GLY A 17 -22.90 37.71 -28.52
N ILE A 18 -21.57 37.60 -28.50
CA ILE A 18 -20.86 36.32 -28.69
C ILE A 18 -20.54 35.65 -27.34
N SER A 19 -20.75 36.34 -26.21
CA SER A 19 -20.33 35.89 -24.87
C SER A 19 -21.25 34.85 -24.21
N SER A 20 -22.35 34.42 -24.85
CA SER A 20 -23.40 33.61 -24.20
C SER A 20 -23.50 32.15 -24.66
N THR A 21 -22.48 31.60 -25.33
CA THR A 21 -22.44 30.17 -25.69
C THR A 21 -21.19 29.44 -25.20
N ILE A 22 -20.69 29.81 -24.01
CA ILE A 22 -19.84 28.90 -23.26
C ILE A 22 -20.76 27.86 -22.63
N SER A 23 -21.07 26.82 -23.39
CA SER A 23 -21.46 25.54 -22.81
C SER A 23 -20.35 25.16 -21.85
N SER A 24 -20.64 25.15 -20.55
CA SER A 24 -19.86 24.37 -19.60
C SER A 24 -19.77 22.98 -20.22
N GLN A 25 -18.58 22.62 -20.70
CA GLN A 25 -18.26 21.24 -20.99
C GLN A 25 -18.31 20.58 -19.62
N SER A 26 -19.46 20.01 -19.24
CA SER A 26 -19.44 18.98 -18.22
C SER A 26 -18.40 17.99 -18.75
N LEU A 27 -17.29 17.83 -18.03
CA LEU A 27 -16.45 16.66 -18.20
C LEU A 27 -17.42 15.51 -18.37
N GLY A 28 -17.27 14.77 -19.48
CA GLY A 28 -18.13 13.64 -19.78
C GLY A 28 -18.37 12.87 -18.50
N GLU A 29 -19.62 12.45 -18.32
CA GLU A 29 -20.09 11.58 -17.25
C GLU A 29 -19.28 10.28 -17.32
N PHE A 30 -18.01 10.36 -16.92
CA PHE A 30 -17.30 9.27 -16.32
C PHE A 30 -18.07 9.09 -15.02
N GLU A 31 -19.02 8.17 -15.06
CA GLU A 31 -19.54 7.48 -13.90
C GLU A 31 -18.35 6.71 -13.28
N VAL A 32 -17.37 7.47 -12.78
CA VAL A 32 -16.38 6.95 -11.86
C VAL A 32 -17.20 6.65 -10.62
N ASP A 33 -17.34 5.38 -10.30
CA ASP A 33 -17.99 4.95 -9.07
C ASP A 33 -17.37 5.70 -7.89
N GLU A 34 -18.06 6.73 -7.40
CA GLU A 34 -17.58 7.59 -6.32
C GLU A 34 -17.33 6.75 -5.06
N THR A 35 -18.02 5.61 -4.93
CA THR A 35 -17.83 4.62 -3.88
C THR A 35 -16.39 4.10 -3.85
N ALA A 36 -15.75 3.87 -5.01
CA ALA A 36 -14.35 3.47 -5.09
C ALA A 36 -13.42 4.57 -4.59
N PHE A 37 -13.72 5.83 -4.93
CA PHE A 37 -12.96 7.00 -4.43
C PHE A 37 -13.11 7.16 -2.91
N TYR A 38 -14.32 6.98 -2.38
CA TYR A 38 -14.57 6.99 -0.94
C TYR A 38 -13.92 5.79 -0.24
N ALA A 39 -13.84 4.63 -0.90
CA ALA A 39 -13.19 3.41 -0.42
C ALA A 39 -11.65 3.47 -0.40
N MET A 40 -11.02 4.41 -1.11
CA MET A 40 -9.58 4.64 -1.01
C MET A 40 -9.17 5.00 0.41
N THR A 41 -8.24 4.23 0.97
CA THR A 41 -7.82 4.35 2.37
C THR A 41 -6.76 5.43 2.52
N LYS A 42 -7.10 6.54 3.18
CA LYS A 42 -6.18 7.67 3.43
C LYS A 42 -5.25 7.43 4.62
N GLN A 43 -5.60 6.48 5.49
CA GLN A 43 -4.87 6.16 6.72
C GLN A 43 -4.86 4.64 6.96
N MET A 44 -3.77 4.12 7.52
CA MET A 44 -3.60 2.69 7.84
C MET A 44 -4.71 2.15 8.75
N SER A 45 -5.19 2.95 9.71
CA SER A 45 -6.30 2.60 10.60
C SER A 45 -7.62 2.36 9.86
N GLN A 46 -7.91 3.17 8.84
CA GLN A 46 -9.10 3.02 7.99
C GLN A 46 -8.98 1.78 7.12
N PHE A 47 -7.77 1.46 6.63
CA PHE A 47 -7.55 0.20 5.91
C PHE A 47 -7.92 -1.01 6.78
N PHE A 48 -7.43 -1.10 8.01
CA PHE A 48 -7.81 -2.21 8.91
C PHE A 48 -9.31 -2.28 9.16
N SER A 49 -9.93 -1.12 9.39
CA SER A 49 -11.37 -1.04 9.66
C SER A 49 -12.19 -1.52 8.47
N ARG A 50 -11.87 -1.05 7.25
CA ARG A 50 -12.57 -1.45 6.01
C ARG A 50 -12.29 -2.90 5.61
N PHE A 51 -11.04 -3.34 5.73
CA PHE A 51 -10.65 -4.74 5.47
C PHE A 51 -11.43 -5.72 6.37
N ASN A 52 -11.70 -5.33 7.61
CA ASN A 52 -12.47 -6.14 8.56
C ASN A 52 -13.99 -5.91 8.47
N ASN A 53 -14.47 -4.99 7.64
CA ASN A 53 -15.86 -4.52 7.63
C ASN A 53 -16.34 -4.01 9.01
N GLU A 54 -15.48 -3.21 9.66
CA GLU A 54 -15.79 -2.43 10.87
C GLU A 54 -16.14 -0.98 10.51
N GLU A 55 -15.97 -0.60 9.25
CA GLU A 55 -16.26 0.70 8.67
C GLU A 55 -16.79 0.51 7.25
N ASP A 56 -17.82 1.28 6.87
CA ASP A 56 -18.40 1.24 5.53
C ASP A 56 -17.56 2.02 4.49
N ALA A 57 -17.95 1.95 3.22
CA ALA A 57 -17.27 2.64 2.13
C ALA A 57 -17.24 4.18 2.32
N ASN A 58 -18.23 4.73 3.02
CA ASN A 58 -18.38 6.16 3.29
C ASN A 58 -17.63 6.62 4.54
N GLY A 59 -17.03 5.69 5.30
CA GLY A 59 -16.27 5.99 6.52
C GLY A 59 -17.08 5.94 7.82
N LYS A 60 -18.32 5.44 7.80
CA LYS A 60 -19.12 5.22 9.02
C LYS A 60 -18.66 3.94 9.71
N LYS A 61 -18.21 4.07 10.96
CA LYS A 61 -17.82 2.93 11.79
C LYS A 61 -19.03 2.19 12.35
N TYR A 62 -18.97 0.87 12.31
CA TYR A 62 -19.92 -0.02 12.96
C TYR A 62 -19.49 -0.31 14.40
N LEU A 63 -20.45 -0.30 15.31
CA LEU A 63 -20.22 -0.76 16.68
C LEU A 63 -20.23 -2.30 16.72
N PRO A 64 -19.53 -2.96 17.65
CA PRO A 64 -19.55 -4.43 17.74
C PRO A 64 -20.94 -5.06 17.92
N THR A 65 -21.93 -4.27 18.34
CA THR A 65 -23.33 -4.67 18.49
C THR A 65 -24.14 -4.53 17.19
N ASP A 66 -23.60 -3.87 16.17
CA ASP A 66 -24.27 -3.65 14.89
C ASP A 66 -24.26 -4.95 14.07
N PRO A 67 -25.38 -5.38 13.48
CA PRO A 67 -25.43 -6.55 12.59
C PRO A 67 -24.47 -6.46 11.39
N ASN A 68 -24.09 -5.25 10.98
CA ASN A 68 -23.16 -5.02 9.88
C ASN A 68 -21.69 -5.16 10.32
N TYR A 69 -21.40 -5.14 11.62
CA TYR A 69 -20.03 -5.26 12.13
C TYR A 69 -19.44 -6.63 11.78
N ARG A 70 -18.37 -6.62 10.99
CA ARG A 70 -17.67 -7.83 10.51
C ARG A 70 -18.57 -8.82 9.76
N ASN A 71 -19.65 -8.32 9.17
CA ASN A 71 -20.51 -9.12 8.31
C ASN A 71 -19.72 -9.56 7.04
N ASN A 72 -19.72 -10.86 6.73
CA ASN A 72 -18.91 -11.42 5.64
C ASN A 72 -19.42 -11.04 4.23
N GLU A 73 -20.73 -10.82 4.06
CA GLU A 73 -21.29 -10.41 2.76
C GLU A 73 -20.85 -8.99 2.42
N ASN A 74 -21.02 -8.06 3.37
CA ASN A 74 -20.56 -6.68 3.22
C ASN A 74 -19.02 -6.61 3.08
N ARG A 75 -18.31 -7.44 3.84
CA ARG A 75 -16.85 -7.54 3.77
C ARG A 75 -16.36 -8.00 2.39
N ARG A 76 -17.04 -8.94 1.74
CA ARG A 76 -16.71 -9.38 0.37
C ARG A 76 -16.79 -8.22 -0.63
N HIS A 77 -17.82 -7.40 -0.51
CA HIS A 77 -17.97 -6.23 -1.37
C HIS A 77 -16.87 -5.19 -1.12
N LEU A 78 -16.63 -4.83 0.15
CA LEU A 78 -15.58 -3.88 0.53
C LEU A 78 -14.18 -4.35 0.13
N LEU A 79 -13.85 -5.62 0.34
CA LEU A 79 -12.54 -6.17 -0.04
C LEU A 79 -12.30 -6.03 -1.54
N THR A 80 -13.33 -6.21 -2.38
CA THR A 80 -13.23 -5.99 -3.82
C THR A 80 -12.82 -4.55 -4.14
N LEU A 81 -13.44 -3.57 -3.47
CA LEU A 81 -13.15 -2.14 -3.67
C LEU A 81 -11.76 -1.72 -3.18
N LEU A 82 -11.14 -2.48 -2.26
CA LEU A 82 -9.78 -2.19 -1.78
C LEU A 82 -8.68 -2.58 -2.78
N PHE A 83 -9.00 -3.42 -3.78
CA PHE A 83 -8.08 -3.70 -4.87
C PHE A 83 -8.13 -2.59 -5.91
N ASP A 84 -6.96 -2.23 -6.42
CA ASP A 84 -6.84 -1.39 -7.60
C ASP A 84 -7.48 -2.13 -8.80
N GLN A 85 -8.58 -1.58 -9.31
CA GLN A 85 -9.33 -2.14 -10.43
C GLN A 85 -8.66 -1.87 -11.77
N GLU A 86 -7.79 -0.85 -11.85
CA GLU A 86 -7.09 -0.48 -13.09
C GLU A 86 -5.80 -1.29 -13.28
N ASN A 87 -5.32 -1.96 -12.23
CA ASN A 87 -4.12 -2.78 -12.28
C ASN A 87 -4.46 -4.24 -12.68
N PRO A 88 -4.02 -4.71 -13.86
CA PRO A 88 -4.34 -6.07 -14.32
C PRO A 88 -3.75 -7.17 -13.43
N ARG A 89 -2.71 -6.87 -12.64
CA ARG A 89 -2.08 -7.85 -11.74
C ARG A 89 -2.97 -8.17 -10.53
N THR A 90 -3.84 -7.24 -10.14
CA THR A 90 -4.79 -7.40 -9.03
C THR A 90 -6.17 -7.87 -9.51
N ALA A 91 -6.50 -7.71 -10.78
CA ALA A 91 -7.75 -8.17 -11.40
C ALA A 91 -7.69 -9.63 -11.89
N SER A 92 -7.45 -10.58 -10.98
CA SER A 92 -7.27 -12.00 -11.33
C SER A 92 -8.10 -12.94 -10.46
N THR A 93 -8.25 -14.20 -10.88
CA THR A 93 -8.89 -15.27 -10.09
C THR A 93 -8.26 -15.42 -8.70
N LEU A 94 -6.97 -15.07 -8.55
CA LEU A 94 -6.28 -15.09 -7.27
C LEU A 94 -6.90 -14.09 -6.26
N ARG A 95 -7.35 -12.91 -6.73
CA ARG A 95 -8.09 -11.94 -5.92
C ARG A 95 -9.37 -12.57 -5.39
N ASP A 96 -10.14 -13.22 -6.27
CA ASP A 96 -11.43 -13.79 -5.90
C ASP A 96 -11.25 -14.93 -4.88
N PHE A 97 -10.25 -15.80 -5.08
CA PHE A 97 -9.88 -16.82 -4.10
C PHE A 97 -9.44 -16.22 -2.77
N PHE A 98 -8.64 -15.15 -2.79
CA PHE A 98 -8.22 -14.45 -1.59
C PHE A 98 -9.40 -13.88 -0.81
N ILE A 99 -10.33 -13.19 -1.50
CA ILE A 99 -11.53 -12.62 -0.87
C ILE A 99 -12.43 -13.74 -0.32
N GLU A 100 -12.61 -14.82 -1.07
CA GLU A 100 -13.39 -15.97 -0.64
C GLU A 100 -12.79 -16.59 0.62
N ASP A 101 -11.48 -16.83 0.64
CA ASP A 101 -10.81 -17.43 1.78
C ASP A 101 -10.91 -16.58 3.05
N LEU A 102 -10.86 -15.25 2.92
CA LEU A 102 -11.04 -14.34 4.05
C LEU A 102 -12.47 -14.26 4.58
N THR A 103 -13.48 -14.62 3.78
CA THR A 103 -14.90 -14.43 4.09
C THR A 103 -15.66 -15.75 4.33
N LYS A 104 -14.96 -16.87 4.46
CA LYS A 104 -15.56 -18.14 4.88
C LYS A 104 -16.09 -18.04 6.32
N ASN A 105 -17.25 -18.66 6.57
CA ASN A 105 -18.01 -18.51 7.83
C ASN A 105 -17.30 -19.02 9.10
N ASP A 106 -16.19 -19.76 8.97
CA ASP A 106 -15.46 -20.36 10.09
C ASP A 106 -14.07 -19.72 10.32
N THR A 107 -13.72 -18.69 9.53
CA THR A 107 -12.39 -18.08 9.62
C THR A 107 -12.42 -16.74 10.34
N ASN A 108 -11.75 -16.65 11.49
CA ASN A 108 -11.54 -15.41 12.25
C ASN A 108 -10.37 -14.58 11.65
N ASN A 109 -10.37 -14.41 10.33
CA ASN A 109 -9.29 -13.79 9.56
C ASN A 109 -9.37 -12.26 9.57
N PHE A 110 -9.40 -11.65 10.75
CA PHE A 110 -9.41 -10.20 10.92
C PHE A 110 -8.02 -9.70 11.29
N ILE A 111 -7.61 -8.61 10.64
CA ILE A 111 -6.31 -8.00 10.89
C ILE A 111 -6.43 -6.94 11.98
N LYS A 112 -5.42 -6.86 12.85
CA LYS A 112 -5.32 -5.82 13.87
C LYS A 112 -3.97 -5.15 13.76
N PHE A 113 -3.96 -3.82 13.93
CA PHE A 113 -2.73 -3.04 13.90
C PHE A 113 -1.70 -3.51 14.94
N THR A 114 -2.14 -3.95 16.12
CA THR A 114 -1.26 -4.38 17.22
C THR A 114 -1.01 -5.89 17.29
N GLY A 115 -1.67 -6.68 16.43
CA GLY A 115 -1.65 -8.15 16.52
C GLY A 115 -0.79 -8.86 15.48
N GLY A 116 -0.18 -8.12 14.54
CA GLY A 116 0.58 -8.68 13.43
C GLY A 116 2.09 -8.44 13.56
N ARG A 117 2.87 -9.13 12.70
CA ARG A 117 4.30 -8.87 12.50
C ARG A 117 4.50 -7.70 11.54
N TRP A 118 3.90 -6.57 11.86
CA TRP A 118 4.02 -5.36 11.05
C TRP A 118 5.44 -4.83 11.14
N TYR A 119 6.01 -4.56 9.96
CA TYR A 119 7.26 -3.84 9.86
C TYR A 119 7.12 -2.71 8.84
N ALA A 120 7.91 -1.67 9.02
CA ALA A 120 8.06 -0.58 8.08
C ALA A 120 9.50 -0.55 7.59
N GLU A 121 9.68 -0.43 6.28
CA GLU A 121 10.96 -0.17 5.64
C GLU A 121 11.00 1.30 5.24
N VAL A 122 12.01 2.03 5.72
CA VAL A 122 12.17 3.46 5.47
C VAL A 122 13.52 3.71 4.81
N SER A 123 13.49 4.08 3.54
CA SER A 123 14.67 4.57 2.82
C SER A 123 14.84 6.06 3.08
N SER A 124 15.98 6.46 3.65
CA SER A 124 16.28 7.84 3.99
C SER A 124 17.76 8.17 3.79
N THR A 125 18.08 9.46 3.79
CA THR A 125 19.43 9.96 3.58
C THR A 125 20.00 10.49 4.88
N PHE A 126 21.19 10.03 5.24
CA PHE A 126 21.91 10.42 6.46
C PHE A 126 23.25 11.04 6.12
N GLU A 127 23.77 11.89 7.00
CA GLU A 127 25.14 12.37 6.91
C GLU A 127 26.09 11.38 7.60
N TYR A 128 27.04 10.85 6.85
CA TYR A 128 28.10 9.98 7.36
C TYR A 128 29.45 10.48 6.85
N GLN A 129 30.33 10.88 7.78
CA GLN A 129 31.67 11.39 7.45
C GLN A 129 31.65 12.56 6.43
N GLY A 130 30.70 13.49 6.60
CA GLY A 130 30.53 14.64 5.71
C GLY A 130 29.96 14.31 4.33
N LYS A 131 29.45 13.10 4.11
CA LYS A 131 28.78 12.68 2.87
C LYS A 131 27.36 12.22 3.15
N GLN A 132 26.45 12.60 2.26
CA GLN A 132 25.09 12.08 2.28
C GLN A 132 25.07 10.64 1.76
N VAL A 133 24.56 9.72 2.57
CA VAL A 133 24.48 8.29 2.26
C VAL A 133 23.05 7.78 2.43
N PRO A 134 22.58 6.91 1.53
CA PRO A 134 21.30 6.24 1.72
C PRO A 134 21.42 5.19 2.82
N VAL A 135 20.43 5.14 3.70
CA VAL A 135 20.29 4.16 4.76
C VAL A 135 18.86 3.66 4.77
N VAL A 136 18.70 2.35 4.88
CA VAL A 136 17.37 1.73 5.02
C VAL A 136 17.17 1.36 6.48
N LEU A 137 16.09 1.83 7.08
CA LEU A 137 15.71 1.54 8.45
C LEU A 137 14.55 0.54 8.45
N PHE A 138 14.61 -0.44 9.33
CA PHE A 138 13.53 -1.37 9.57
C PHE A 138 12.95 -1.10 10.96
N LEU A 139 11.66 -0.84 11.03
CA LEU A 139 10.95 -0.58 12.27
C LEU A 139 9.85 -1.62 12.48
N THR A 140 9.61 -2.00 13.72
CA THR A 140 8.48 -2.86 14.10
C THR A 140 7.67 -2.22 15.21
N ILE A 141 6.44 -2.68 15.40
CA ILE A 141 5.59 -2.21 16.50
C ILE A 141 5.95 -2.97 17.78
N GLU A 142 6.25 -2.23 18.84
CA GLU A 142 6.45 -2.76 20.18
C GLU A 142 5.36 -2.23 21.14
N LYS A 143 4.84 -3.11 22.00
CA LYS A 143 3.84 -2.74 23.00
C LYS A 143 4.49 -1.98 24.16
N GLU A 144 3.96 -0.80 24.50
CA GLU A 144 4.46 0.01 25.62
C GLU A 144 3.30 0.48 26.51
N ARG A 145 3.23 -0.06 27.74
CA ARG A 145 2.18 0.24 28.72
C ARG A 145 0.77 0.15 28.11
N LEU A 146 0.10 1.28 27.93
CA LEU A 146 -1.26 1.44 27.40
C LEU A 146 -1.31 1.66 25.87
N GLY A 147 -0.15 1.70 25.20
CA GLY A 147 -0.03 2.00 23.78
C GLY A 147 0.98 1.12 23.05
N SER A 148 1.38 1.58 21.87
CA SER A 148 2.41 0.93 21.07
C SER A 148 3.25 1.98 20.37
N LYS A 149 4.52 1.67 20.15
CA LYS A 149 5.47 2.55 19.45
C LYS A 149 6.19 1.80 18.34
N TRP A 150 6.65 2.54 17.34
CA TRP A 150 7.59 2.02 16.36
C TRP A 150 8.98 2.02 16.96
N VAL A 151 9.65 0.87 16.91
CA VAL A 151 11.01 0.69 17.41
C VAL A 151 11.88 0.26 16.25
N LEU A 152 13.05 0.89 16.14
CA LEU A 152 14.05 0.54 15.15
C LEU A 152 14.65 -0.82 15.50
N THR A 153 14.48 -1.80 14.62
CA THR A 153 14.99 -3.16 14.83
C THR A 153 16.22 -3.46 14.02
N ASN A 154 16.32 -2.89 12.82
CA ASN A 154 17.47 -3.11 11.96
C ASN A 154 17.82 -1.87 11.13
N ILE A 155 19.08 -1.78 10.73
CA ILE A 155 19.60 -0.72 9.88
C ILE A 155 20.44 -1.38 8.79
N TYR A 156 20.06 -1.16 7.54
CA TYR A 156 20.90 -1.51 6.41
C TYR A 156 21.64 -0.26 5.91
N PHE A 157 22.95 -0.30 6.10
CA PHE A 157 23.89 0.69 5.58
C PHE A 157 25.11 -0.05 5.06
N GLN A 158 25.42 0.13 3.78
CA GLN A 158 26.54 -0.56 3.12
C GLN A 158 27.88 -0.33 3.82
N GLY A 159 28.06 0.84 4.45
CA GLY A 159 29.27 1.15 5.22
C GLY A 159 29.48 0.27 6.46
N PHE A 160 28.48 -0.51 6.91
CA PHE A 160 28.65 -1.49 7.97
C PHE A 160 29.28 -2.80 7.51
N ASN A 161 29.29 -3.09 6.20
CA ASN A 161 29.87 -4.33 5.65
C ASN A 161 31.35 -4.51 6.05
N LYS A 162 32.08 -3.40 6.29
CA LYS A 162 33.47 -3.39 6.74
C LYS A 162 33.71 -3.92 8.16
N PHE A 163 32.66 -4.01 8.98
CA PHE A 163 32.75 -4.50 10.37
C PHE A 163 32.44 -5.99 10.48
N PHE A 164 31.96 -6.63 9.40
CA PHE A 164 31.76 -8.07 9.37
C PHE A 164 33.08 -8.75 8.94
N PRO A 165 33.49 -9.84 9.61
CA PRO A 165 34.76 -10.49 9.33
C PRO A 165 34.78 -11.08 7.91
N THR A 166 35.73 -10.63 7.09
CA THR A 166 36.03 -11.14 5.75
C THR A 166 36.75 -12.50 5.78
N GLY A 167 36.35 -13.42 6.66
CA GLY A 167 36.83 -14.79 6.61
C GLY A 167 36.27 -15.50 5.37
N ASP A 168 37.11 -16.28 4.68
CA ASP A 168 36.91 -16.85 3.33
C ASP A 168 35.45 -16.84 2.85
N ILE A 169 35.10 -15.73 2.23
CA ILE A 169 33.78 -15.46 1.66
C ILE A 169 33.47 -16.54 0.61
N THR A 170 34.49 -17.02 -0.07
CA THR A 170 34.46 -18.12 -1.06
C THR A 170 34.14 -19.50 -0.47
N GLU A 171 34.41 -19.76 0.80
CA GLU A 171 33.98 -21.00 1.47
C GLU A 171 32.60 -20.84 2.08
N ARG A 172 32.31 -19.72 2.76
CA ARG A 172 31.00 -19.50 3.37
C ARG A 172 29.88 -19.30 2.34
N GLU A 173 30.12 -18.66 1.20
CA GLU A 173 29.13 -18.56 0.10
C GLU A 173 28.79 -19.92 -0.52
N LYS A 174 29.68 -20.93 -0.44
CA LYS A 174 29.36 -22.29 -0.92
C LYS A 174 28.33 -22.99 -0.04
N HIS A 175 28.26 -22.62 1.24
CA HIS A 175 27.44 -23.25 2.28
C HIS A 175 26.29 -22.37 2.77
N PHE A 176 26.26 -21.09 2.39
CA PHE A 176 25.19 -20.16 2.72
C PHE A 176 23.92 -20.44 1.91
N LEU A 177 22.79 -20.62 2.60
CA LEU A 177 21.48 -20.69 1.98
C LEU A 177 20.87 -19.30 1.93
N HIS A 178 20.67 -18.76 0.73
CA HIS A 178 20.09 -17.44 0.56
C HIS A 178 18.63 -17.42 1.06
N PRO A 179 18.19 -16.41 1.84
CA PRO A 179 16.83 -16.35 2.38
C PRO A 179 15.71 -16.33 1.32
N MET A 180 15.97 -15.85 0.08
CA MET A 180 15.03 -15.95 -1.05
C MET A 180 14.94 -17.35 -1.69
N SER A 181 15.79 -18.31 -1.31
CA SER A 181 15.71 -19.69 -1.83
C SER A 181 14.54 -20.49 -1.23
N HIS A 182 13.67 -19.84 -0.45
CA HIS A 182 12.57 -20.49 0.25
C HIS A 182 11.30 -20.72 -0.58
N GLU A 183 11.20 -20.25 -1.83
CA GLU A 183 9.92 -20.31 -2.55
C GLU A 183 9.93 -20.96 -3.93
N LEU A 184 11.05 -21.05 -4.67
CA LEU A 184 10.98 -21.56 -6.06
C LEU A 184 12.11 -22.43 -6.61
N ASP A 185 13.21 -22.70 -5.90
CA ASP A 185 14.13 -23.78 -6.34
C ASP A 185 15.12 -24.17 -5.25
N PHE A 186 14.99 -25.40 -4.74
CA PHE A 186 15.85 -26.00 -3.71
C PHE A 186 17.22 -26.44 -4.26
N MET A 187 17.83 -25.62 -5.11
CA MET A 187 19.01 -25.99 -5.88
C MET A 187 20.28 -26.24 -5.06
N ASN A 188 20.30 -25.88 -3.77
CA ASN A 188 21.48 -26.04 -2.92
C ASN A 188 21.25 -26.92 -1.68
N ILE A 189 20.06 -27.52 -1.50
CA ILE A 189 19.77 -28.36 -0.32
C ILE A 189 20.67 -29.61 -0.27
N TYR A 190 21.05 -30.19 -1.41
CA TYR A 190 21.93 -31.36 -1.44
C TYR A 190 23.30 -31.11 -0.78
N LYS A 191 23.77 -29.86 -0.72
CA LYS A 191 25.06 -29.50 -0.11
C LYS A 191 25.04 -29.62 1.41
N VAL A 192 23.87 -29.42 2.03
CA VAL A 192 23.64 -29.53 3.48
C VAL A 192 23.73 -30.98 3.95
N PHE A 193 23.25 -31.91 3.11
CA PHE A 193 23.28 -33.35 3.43
C PHE A 193 24.65 -34.00 3.23
N SER A 194 25.56 -33.33 2.51
CA SER A 194 26.92 -33.82 2.26
C SER A 194 27.87 -33.59 3.44
N ASP A 195 27.66 -32.52 4.22
CA ASP A 195 28.46 -32.24 5.42
C ASP A 195 27.63 -31.50 6.51
N PRO A 196 26.96 -32.25 7.41
CA PRO A 196 26.06 -31.69 8.41
C PRO A 196 26.75 -30.85 9.50
N ALA A 197 28.08 -30.89 9.61
CA ALA A 197 28.82 -30.25 10.69
C ALA A 197 29.10 -28.75 10.45
N ILE A 198 28.79 -28.24 9.25
CA ILE A 198 29.27 -26.92 8.77
C ILE A 198 28.11 -25.92 8.56
N VAL A 199 26.88 -26.31 8.89
CA VAL A 199 25.69 -25.47 8.63
C VAL A 199 25.56 -24.39 9.72
N GLU A 200 25.89 -23.15 9.37
CA GLU A 200 25.55 -21.96 10.16
C GLU A 200 24.16 -21.44 9.75
N TYR A 201 23.32 -21.13 10.75
CA TYR A 201 21.96 -20.58 10.61
C TYR A 201 21.95 -19.08 10.34
#